data_AF-A0A1I6R0T2-F1
#
_entry.id   AF-A0A1I6R0T2-F1
#
_cell.length_a   1.000
_cell.length_b   1.000
_cell.length_c   1.000
_cell.angle_alpha   90.00
_cell.angle_beta   90.00
_cell.angle_gamma   90.00
#
_symmetry.space_group_name_H-M   'P 1'
#
loop_
_entity.id
_entity.type
_entity.pdbx_description
1 polymer ?
#
loop_
_entity_poly.entity_id
_entity_poly.type
_entity_poly.pdbx_seq_one_letter_code
_entity_poly.pdbx_strand_id
1 'polypeptide(L)'
;MKLASPNPAAEHSRGEVLRPQDRAWLRQQGVGPAGYLGRLGTFGLPLRDVVVLRRGRRFDFARHCRGEQVERRKVLTFLAHDELGAPIDVVAWDTVNDAIACWLGLCGLLGLDFPCPGIAGDPLVVFPDPLSWLKADRRGVVIVRPSLARHHLLEVDAIRTADIAHAGAVESLLLRGLLPRITVPASSVRRVA
;
A
#
# COMPACT_ATOMS: atom_id res chain seq x y z
N MET A 1 0.97 9.61 30.43
CA MET A 1 2.17 9.54 29.58
C MET A 1 1.70 9.29 28.14
N LYS A 2 1.74 10.28 27.24
CA LYS A 2 1.39 10.07 25.83
C LYS A 2 2.50 9.25 25.20
N LEU A 3 2.22 8.04 24.75
CA LEU A 3 3.14 7.31 23.87
C LEU A 3 3.36 8.18 22.63
N ALA A 4 4.63 8.41 22.27
CA ALA A 4 4.95 9.12 21.04
C ALA A 4 4.29 8.39 19.86
N SER A 5 3.67 9.13 18.95
CA SER A 5 3.10 8.56 17.74
C SER A 5 4.17 7.77 16.98
N PRO A 6 3.86 6.56 16.48
CA PRO A 6 4.81 5.78 15.70
C PRO A 6 5.31 6.60 14.49
N ASN A 7 6.61 6.52 14.19
CA ASN A 7 7.24 7.21 13.07
C ASN A 7 7.54 6.17 11.96
N PRO A 8 6.78 6.16 10.85
CA PRO A 8 6.96 5.22 9.75
C PRO A 8 8.36 5.25 9.15
N ALA A 9 8.93 6.43 8.92
CA ALA A 9 10.25 6.57 8.30
C ALA A 9 11.35 6.00 9.21
N ALA A 10 11.32 6.34 10.50
CA ALA A 10 12.28 5.83 11.47
C ALA A 10 12.18 4.32 11.68
N GLU A 11 10.98 3.75 11.57
CA GLU A 11 10.80 2.31 11.69
C GLU A 11 11.21 1.57 10.39
N HIS A 12 10.86 2.12 9.23
CA HIS A 12 11.26 1.57 7.92
C HIS A 12 12.78 1.53 7.78
N SER A 13 13.49 2.59 8.19
CA SER A 13 14.96 2.67 8.11
C SER A 13 15.71 1.59 8.91
N ARG A 14 15.01 0.78 9.71
CA ARG A 14 15.58 -0.36 10.45
C ARG A 14 15.60 -1.65 9.64
N GLY A 15 14.98 -1.66 8.45
CA GLY A 15 15.01 -2.79 7.52
C GLY A 15 16.40 -3.01 6.93
N GLU A 16 16.63 -4.20 6.39
CA GLU A 16 17.88 -4.53 5.71
C GLU A 16 17.85 -4.06 4.25
N VAL A 17 18.94 -3.53 3.72
CA VAL A 17 19.05 -3.23 2.29
C VAL A 17 18.89 -4.52 1.47
N LEU A 18 18.33 -4.42 0.26
CA LEU A 18 18.28 -5.55 -0.68
C LEU A 18 19.66 -6.22 -0.80
N ARG A 19 19.70 -7.55 -0.79
CA ARG A 19 20.90 -8.35 -1.04
C ARG A 19 21.07 -8.56 -2.55
N PRO A 20 22.26 -8.98 -3.01
CA PRO A 20 22.50 -9.27 -4.42
C PRO A 20 21.49 -10.26 -5.02
N GLN A 21 21.09 -11.28 -4.24
CA GLN A 21 20.10 -12.27 -4.66
C GLN A 21 18.70 -11.67 -4.89
N ASP A 22 18.25 -10.72 -4.06
CA ASP A 22 16.92 -10.12 -4.22
C ASP A 22 16.91 -9.20 -5.45
N ARG A 23 18.00 -8.46 -5.68
CA ARG A 23 18.19 -7.68 -6.92
C ARG A 23 18.28 -8.56 -8.15
N ALA A 24 18.94 -9.72 -8.06
CA ALA A 24 18.99 -10.68 -9.16
C ALA A 24 17.61 -11.23 -9.48
N TRP A 25 16.84 -11.61 -8.45
CA TRP A 25 15.45 -12.05 -8.62
C TRP A 25 14.58 -10.95 -9.24
N LEU A 26 14.61 -9.72 -8.73
CA LEU A 26 13.85 -8.58 -9.31
C LEU A 26 14.20 -8.35 -10.79
N ARG A 27 15.49 -8.39 -11.14
CA ARG A 27 15.93 -8.28 -12.54
C ARG A 27 15.44 -9.44 -13.41
N GLN A 28 15.46 -10.68 -12.89
CA GLN A 28 14.90 -11.84 -13.59
C GLN A 28 13.39 -11.70 -13.82
N GLN A 29 12.68 -11.02 -12.91
CA GLN A 29 11.28 -10.67 -13.11
C GLN A 29 11.08 -9.51 -14.10
N GLY A 30 12.13 -8.89 -14.64
CA GLY A 30 12.04 -7.76 -15.56
C GLY A 30 11.96 -6.39 -14.89
N VAL A 31 12.24 -6.29 -13.59
CA VAL A 31 12.30 -5.00 -12.89
C VAL A 31 13.62 -4.30 -13.21
N GLY A 32 13.52 -3.10 -13.78
CA GLY A 32 14.67 -2.24 -14.05
C GLY A 32 15.32 -1.70 -12.77
N PRO A 33 16.59 -1.23 -12.82
CA PRO A 33 17.27 -0.69 -11.65
C PRO A 33 16.53 0.46 -10.96
N ALA A 34 15.84 1.33 -11.72
CA ALA A 34 15.11 2.45 -11.16
C ALA A 34 13.91 2.00 -10.29
N GLY A 35 13.29 0.86 -10.59
CA GLY A 35 12.22 0.28 -9.78
C GLY A 35 12.65 -0.06 -8.35
N TYR A 36 13.89 -0.55 -8.13
CA TYR A 36 14.34 -1.02 -6.81
C TYR A 36 15.53 -0.28 -6.20
N LEU A 37 16.21 0.60 -6.94
CA LEU A 37 17.19 1.55 -6.39
C LEU A 37 16.59 2.93 -6.16
N GLY A 38 15.32 3.12 -6.56
CA GLY A 38 14.72 4.44 -6.65
C GLY A 38 15.43 5.32 -7.70
N ARG A 39 14.90 6.52 -7.89
CA ARG A 39 15.65 7.62 -8.48
C ARG A 39 16.13 8.50 -7.32
N LEU A 40 17.35 9.04 -7.43
CA LEU A 40 17.91 9.94 -6.43
C LEU A 40 16.89 11.03 -6.08
N GLY A 41 16.48 11.10 -4.81
CA GLY A 41 15.60 12.14 -4.28
C GLY A 41 14.10 12.00 -4.51
N THR A 42 13.60 10.90 -5.09
CA THR A 42 12.15 10.75 -5.37
C THR A 42 11.46 9.65 -4.58
N PHE A 43 12.15 8.55 -4.27
CA PHE A 43 11.52 7.44 -3.54
C PHE A 43 12.46 6.80 -2.52
N GLY A 44 11.89 6.35 -1.40
CA GLY A 44 12.59 5.47 -0.48
C GLY A 44 12.95 4.13 -1.13
N LEU A 45 14.13 3.60 -0.78
CA LEU A 45 14.58 2.29 -1.22
C LEU A 45 13.67 1.19 -0.65
N PRO A 46 13.28 0.17 -1.43
CA PRO A 46 12.72 -1.04 -0.85
C PRO A 46 13.72 -1.66 0.11
N LEU A 47 13.25 -2.02 1.30
CA LEU A 47 14.04 -2.72 2.31
C LEU A 47 13.48 -4.12 2.51
N ARG A 48 14.24 -4.94 3.22
CA ARG A 48 13.87 -6.28 3.63
C ARG A 48 13.52 -6.27 5.09
N ASP A 49 12.41 -6.90 5.40
CA ASP A 49 11.97 -7.09 6.76
C ASP A 49 11.44 -8.50 6.99
N VAL A 50 11.28 -8.82 8.27
CA VAL A 50 10.51 -9.96 8.71
C VAL A 50 9.29 -9.43 9.44
N VAL A 51 8.11 -9.84 8.99
CA VAL A 51 6.82 -9.35 9.50
C VAL A 51 5.92 -10.52 9.92
N VAL A 52 4.90 -10.18 10.71
CA VAL A 52 3.80 -11.07 11.07
C VAL A 52 2.54 -10.48 10.46
N LEU A 53 1.97 -11.16 9.47
CA LEU A 53 0.73 -10.71 8.83
C LEU A 53 -0.44 -10.87 9.81
N ARG A 54 -1.29 -9.85 9.85
CA ARG A 54 -2.49 -9.75 10.68
C ARG A 54 -3.73 -9.61 9.80
N ARG A 55 -4.91 -9.77 10.40
CA ARG A 55 -6.19 -9.60 9.71
C ARG A 55 -6.33 -8.17 9.17
N GLY A 56 -7.10 -8.02 8.09
CA GLY A 56 -7.43 -6.71 7.52
C GLY A 56 -6.28 -6.04 6.75
N ARG A 57 -5.38 -6.84 6.14
CA ARG A 57 -4.18 -6.35 5.43
C ARG A 57 -3.29 -5.50 6.32
N ARG A 58 -3.07 -5.97 7.55
CA ARG A 58 -2.17 -5.34 8.53
C ARG A 58 -0.98 -6.24 8.78
N PHE A 59 0.11 -5.67 9.28
CA PHE A 59 1.23 -6.48 9.79
C PHE A 59 1.87 -5.81 11.00
N ASP A 60 2.59 -6.62 11.78
CA ASP A 60 3.54 -6.15 12.79
C ASP A 60 4.95 -6.55 12.37
N PHE A 61 5.96 -5.72 12.64
CA PHE A 61 7.34 -6.14 12.46
C PHE A 61 7.69 -7.23 13.47
N ALA A 62 8.29 -8.33 13.00
CA ALA A 62 8.57 -9.49 13.85
C ALA A 62 9.52 -9.17 15.02
N ARG A 63 10.33 -8.10 14.91
CA ARG A 63 11.18 -7.59 15.99
C ARG A 63 10.40 -7.06 17.21
N HIS A 64 9.12 -6.75 17.05
CA HIS A 64 8.22 -6.33 18.13
C HIS A 64 7.44 -7.50 18.75
N CYS A 65 7.32 -8.63 18.05
CA CYS A 65 6.54 -9.80 18.49
C CYS A 65 7.39 -10.81 19.30
N ARG A 66 8.00 -10.37 20.41
CA ARG A 66 8.86 -11.24 21.23
C ARG A 66 8.05 -12.32 21.94
N GLY A 67 8.47 -13.57 21.82
CA GLY A 67 7.86 -14.71 22.53
C GLY A 67 6.55 -15.24 21.93
N GLU A 68 6.01 -14.58 20.91
CA GLU A 68 4.83 -15.07 20.19
C GLU A 68 5.20 -16.23 19.25
N GLN A 69 4.45 -17.35 19.33
CA GLN A 69 4.49 -18.41 18.32
C GLN A 69 3.61 -18.00 17.12
N VAL A 70 4.14 -17.11 16.30
CA VAL A 70 3.47 -16.57 15.11
C VAL A 70 4.29 -16.85 13.86
N GLU A 71 3.59 -17.07 12.75
CA GLU A 71 4.24 -17.26 11.45
C GLU A 71 4.93 -15.96 11.00
N ARG A 72 6.22 -16.08 10.69
CA ARG A 72 7.06 -14.95 10.26
C ARG A 72 7.28 -15.03 8.76
N ARG A 73 7.04 -13.91 8.07
CA ARG A 73 7.18 -13.79 6.61
C ARG A 73 8.33 -12.84 6.29
N LYS A 74 9.21 -13.26 5.37
CA LYS A 74 10.24 -12.38 4.78
C LYS A 74 9.57 -11.59 3.67
N VAL A 75 9.65 -10.27 3.73
CA VAL A 75 8.93 -9.37 2.82
C VAL A 75 9.85 -8.27 2.32
N LEU A 76 9.44 -7.64 1.23
CA LEU A 76 9.93 -6.31 0.86
C LEU A 76 9.05 -5.25 1.51
N THR A 77 9.65 -4.19 2.05
CA THR A 77 8.95 -3.06 2.66
C THR A 77 9.21 -1.76 1.91
N PHE A 78 8.16 -0.99 1.73
CA PHE A 78 8.16 0.31 1.07
C PHE A 78 7.66 1.35 2.06
N LEU A 79 8.34 2.49 2.14
CA LEU A 79 7.83 3.66 2.82
C LEU A 79 6.71 4.25 1.96
N ALA A 80 5.50 4.36 2.50
CA ALA A 80 4.38 5.00 1.85
C ALA A 80 4.33 6.46 2.26
N HIS A 81 4.10 7.33 1.29
CA HIS A 81 3.96 8.76 1.47
C HIS A 81 2.56 9.21 1.06
N ASP A 82 2.12 10.34 1.60
CA ASP A 82 0.99 11.07 1.05
C ASP A 82 1.39 11.88 -0.20
N GLU A 83 0.43 12.62 -0.76
CA GLU A 83 0.60 13.47 -1.96
C GLU A 83 1.60 14.62 -1.74
N LEU A 84 1.89 14.98 -0.49
CA LEU A 84 2.89 16.00 -0.13
C LEU A 84 4.29 15.39 0.10
N GLY A 85 4.43 14.07 -0.08
CA GLY A 85 5.66 13.34 0.16
C GLY A 85 5.96 13.09 1.64
N ALA A 86 5.00 13.30 2.55
CA ALA A 86 5.20 13.02 3.96
C ALA A 86 4.98 11.51 4.26
N PRO A 87 5.84 10.86 5.05
CA PRO A 87 5.74 9.42 5.31
C PRO A 87 4.55 9.12 6.22
N ILE A 88 3.61 8.31 5.75
CA ILE A 88 2.36 7.99 6.46
C ILE A 88 2.28 6.54 6.96
N ASP A 89 2.99 5.61 6.32
CA ASP A 89 2.92 4.18 6.66
C ASP A 89 4.13 3.41 6.12
N VAL A 90 4.24 2.13 6.49
CA VAL A 90 5.11 1.15 5.85
C VAL A 90 4.23 0.07 5.22
N VAL A 91 4.47 -0.24 3.95
CA VAL A 91 3.77 -1.28 3.20
C VAL A 91 4.69 -2.47 3.01
N ALA A 92 4.26 -3.64 3.47
CA ALA A 92 4.92 -4.91 3.25
C ALA A 92 4.32 -5.62 2.04
N TRP A 93 5.19 -6.21 1.22
CA TRP A 93 4.85 -7.10 0.12
C TRP A 93 5.57 -8.43 0.28
N ASP A 94 4.79 -9.50 0.48
CA ASP A 94 5.26 -10.88 0.45
C ASP A 94 5.36 -11.34 -1.01
N THR A 95 6.58 -11.36 -1.54
CA THR A 95 6.86 -11.72 -2.95
C THR A 95 6.55 -13.18 -3.29
N VAL A 96 6.34 -14.04 -2.29
CA VAL A 96 6.04 -15.47 -2.51
C VAL A 96 4.53 -15.68 -2.62
N ASN A 97 3.77 -15.05 -1.74
CA ASN A 97 2.30 -15.21 -1.68
C ASN A 97 1.53 -14.08 -2.36
N ASP A 98 2.26 -13.11 -2.94
CA ASP A 98 1.73 -11.86 -3.49
C ASP A 98 0.77 -11.12 -2.55
N ALA A 99 1.09 -11.15 -1.25
CA ALA A 99 0.27 -10.53 -0.22
C ALA A 99 0.80 -9.14 0.12
N ILE A 100 -0.10 -8.15 0.19
CA ILE A 100 0.22 -6.77 0.57
C ILE A 100 -0.45 -6.39 1.90
N ALA A 101 0.28 -5.72 2.78
CA ALA A 101 -0.21 -5.28 4.08
C ALA A 101 0.42 -3.96 4.54
N CYS A 102 -0.29 -3.21 5.37
CA CYS A 102 0.16 -1.96 5.97
C CYS A 102 0.52 -2.13 7.45
N TRP A 103 1.49 -1.37 7.95
CA TRP A 103 1.83 -1.38 9.36
C TRP A 103 0.78 -0.64 10.19
N LEU A 104 0.60 0.66 9.95
CA LEU A 104 -0.34 1.53 10.65
C LEU A 104 -1.74 1.49 10.03
N GLY A 105 -1.85 0.99 8.80
CA GLY A 105 -3.11 0.93 8.07
C GLY A 105 -3.56 2.30 7.57
N LEU A 106 -2.64 3.23 7.34
CA LEU A 106 -2.95 4.56 6.85
C LEU A 106 -2.76 4.67 5.33
N CYS A 107 -1.99 3.75 4.72
CA CYS A 107 -1.79 3.73 3.28
C CYS A 107 -2.98 3.09 2.52
N GLY A 108 -3.68 3.88 1.70
CA GLY A 108 -4.65 3.41 0.71
C GLY A 108 -4.01 3.03 -0.61
N LEU A 109 -3.18 3.94 -1.15
CA LEU A 109 -2.45 3.81 -2.40
C LEU A 109 -0.94 3.92 -2.12
N LEU A 110 -0.15 2.97 -2.63
CA LEU A 110 1.31 3.03 -2.60
C LEU A 110 1.79 3.68 -3.90
N GLY A 111 2.66 4.70 -3.81
CA GLY A 111 3.23 5.40 -4.97
C GLY A 111 2.68 6.82 -5.22
N LEU A 112 1.89 7.37 -4.30
CA LEU A 112 1.35 8.74 -4.39
C LEU A 112 2.42 9.85 -4.35
N ASP A 113 3.65 9.51 -3.92
CA ASP A 113 4.82 10.39 -3.94
C ASP A 113 5.36 10.67 -5.34
N PHE A 114 4.94 9.91 -6.36
CA PHE A 114 5.28 10.24 -7.73
C PHE A 114 4.29 11.26 -8.28
N PRO A 115 4.75 12.31 -9.00
CA PRO A 115 3.86 13.19 -9.74
C PRO A 115 3.20 12.38 -10.87
N CYS A 116 2.03 11.82 -10.58
CA CYS A 116 1.11 11.23 -11.52
C CYS A 116 -0.10 12.15 -11.55
N PRO A 117 -0.24 13.04 -12.56
CA PRO A 117 -1.49 13.73 -12.77
C PRO A 117 -2.60 12.70 -12.89
N GLY A 118 -3.76 13.01 -12.32
CA GLY A 118 -4.98 12.22 -12.48
C GLY A 118 -5.92 12.86 -13.50
N ILE A 119 -5.41 13.54 -14.52
CA ILE A 119 -6.20 14.37 -15.44
C ILE A 119 -6.50 13.62 -16.75
N ALA A 120 -7.50 14.05 -17.51
CA ALA A 120 -7.91 13.36 -18.74
C ALA A 120 -6.77 13.15 -19.78
N GLY A 121 -5.80 14.06 -19.84
CA GLY A 121 -4.64 13.98 -20.76
C GLY A 121 -3.45 13.17 -20.22
N ASP A 122 -3.40 12.91 -18.91
CA ASP A 122 -2.38 12.12 -18.25
C ASP A 122 -3.04 11.40 -17.06
N PRO A 123 -3.59 10.19 -17.28
CA PRO A 123 -4.42 9.50 -16.30
C PRO A 123 -3.59 8.88 -15.18
N LEU A 124 -4.17 8.77 -13.99
CA LEU A 124 -3.56 8.05 -12.88
C LEU A 124 -3.42 6.57 -13.24
N VAL A 125 -2.18 6.08 -13.30
CA VAL A 125 -1.91 4.67 -13.62
C VAL A 125 -2.04 3.84 -12.36
N VAL A 126 -2.97 2.89 -12.36
CA VAL A 126 -3.15 1.93 -11.27
C VAL A 126 -2.63 0.57 -11.75
N PHE A 127 -1.71 -0.01 -10.99
CA PHE A 127 -1.16 -1.33 -11.23
C PHE A 127 -1.86 -2.39 -10.37
N PRO A 128 -2.04 -3.61 -10.92
CA PRO A 128 -2.77 -4.66 -10.21
C PRO A 128 -1.98 -5.21 -9.01
N ASP A 129 -0.65 -5.14 -9.07
CA ASP A 129 0.26 -5.72 -8.08
C ASP A 129 1.58 -4.92 -7.98
N PRO A 130 2.33 -5.07 -6.87
CA PRO A 130 3.61 -4.38 -6.70
C PRO A 130 4.69 -4.75 -7.72
N LEU A 131 4.71 -5.98 -8.26
CA LEU A 131 5.71 -6.37 -9.25
C LEU A 131 5.53 -5.60 -10.56
N SER A 132 4.29 -5.51 -11.05
CA SER A 132 3.92 -4.73 -12.23
C SER A 132 4.23 -3.25 -12.04
N TRP A 133 3.99 -2.70 -10.86
CA TRP A 133 4.36 -1.33 -10.51
C TRP A 133 5.88 -1.11 -10.51
N LEU A 134 6.66 -2.04 -9.94
CA LEU A 134 8.12 -1.97 -9.96
C LEU A 134 8.70 -2.07 -11.38
N LYS A 135 8.13 -2.92 -12.24
CA LYS A 135 8.50 -3.02 -13.67
C LYS A 135 8.30 -1.70 -14.41
N ALA A 136 7.33 -0.90 -13.99
CA ALA A 136 7.07 0.42 -14.54
C ALA A 136 7.88 1.54 -13.85
N ASP A 137 9.02 1.20 -13.22
CA ASP A 137 9.85 2.13 -12.46
C ASP A 137 9.07 2.94 -11.43
N ARG A 138 8.04 2.32 -10.83
CA ARG A 138 7.16 2.91 -9.81
C ARG A 138 6.35 4.14 -10.29
N ARG A 139 6.10 4.26 -11.60
CA ARG A 139 5.33 5.36 -12.20
C ARG A 139 3.82 5.10 -12.18
N GLY A 140 3.20 5.35 -11.04
CA GLY A 140 1.78 5.12 -10.78
C GLY A 140 1.57 4.59 -9.37
N VAL A 141 0.42 3.99 -9.13
CA VAL A 141 0.03 3.54 -7.80
C VAL A 141 -0.38 2.07 -7.76
N VAL A 142 -0.32 1.48 -6.56
CA VAL A 142 -0.87 0.16 -6.23
C VAL A 142 -1.90 0.31 -5.12
N ILE A 143 -3.05 -0.34 -5.26
CA ILE A 143 -4.09 -0.34 -4.23
C ILE A 143 -3.68 -1.28 -3.08
N VAL A 144 -3.38 -0.70 -1.92
CA VAL A 144 -3.02 -1.45 -0.72
C VAL A 144 -4.27 -1.74 0.12
N ARG A 145 -5.06 -0.70 0.42
CA ARG A 145 -6.30 -0.78 1.18
C ARG A 145 -7.46 -0.18 0.38
N PRO A 146 -8.35 -1.01 -0.20
CA PRO A 146 -9.46 -0.55 -1.04
C PRO A 146 -10.31 0.55 -0.43
N SER A 147 -10.65 0.44 0.86
CA SER A 147 -11.50 1.40 1.56
C SER A 147 -10.88 2.80 1.66
N LEU A 148 -9.56 2.90 1.77
CA LEU A 148 -8.84 4.17 1.84
C LEU A 148 -8.50 4.70 0.45
N ALA A 149 -8.08 3.80 -0.46
CA ALA A 149 -7.77 4.14 -1.84
C ALA A 149 -8.93 4.80 -2.57
N ARG A 150 -10.17 4.35 -2.29
CA ARG A 150 -11.38 4.85 -2.94
C ARG A 150 -11.52 6.37 -2.89
N HIS A 151 -11.15 7.02 -1.79
CA HIS A 151 -11.26 8.48 -1.67
C HIS A 151 -10.40 9.20 -2.70
N HIS A 152 -9.09 8.89 -2.74
CA HIS A 152 -8.18 9.44 -3.74
C HIS A 152 -8.59 9.08 -5.18
N LEU A 153 -9.04 7.85 -5.42
CA LEU A 153 -9.44 7.41 -6.76
C LEU A 153 -10.72 8.09 -7.28
N LEU A 154 -11.56 8.66 -6.40
CA LEU A 154 -12.74 9.43 -6.81
C LEU A 154 -12.41 10.90 -7.12
N GLU A 155 -11.22 11.37 -6.71
CA GLU A 155 -10.77 12.75 -6.90
C GLU A 155 -9.98 12.94 -8.21
N VAL A 156 -9.65 11.85 -8.91
CA VAL A 156 -8.99 11.90 -10.22
C VAL A 156 -10.00 11.87 -11.36
N ASP A 157 -9.71 12.60 -12.45
CA ASP A 157 -10.55 12.66 -13.65
C ASP A 157 -10.49 11.35 -14.46
N ALA A 158 -9.31 10.71 -14.52
CA ALA A 158 -9.09 9.54 -15.34
C ALA A 158 -8.11 8.54 -14.71
N ILE A 159 -8.46 7.25 -14.81
CA ILE A 159 -7.65 6.12 -14.33
C ILE A 159 -7.28 5.22 -15.51
N ARG A 160 -6.00 4.83 -15.59
CA ARG A 160 -5.52 3.81 -16.53
C ARG A 160 -5.17 2.53 -15.78
N THR A 161 -5.76 1.42 -16.18
CA THR A 161 -5.46 0.07 -15.66
C THR A 161 -4.68 -0.77 -16.68
N ALA A 162 -4.17 -1.91 -16.25
CA ALA A 162 -3.41 -2.83 -17.09
C ALA A 162 -4.26 -3.54 -18.15
N ASP A 163 -5.49 -3.91 -17.82
CA ASP A 163 -6.42 -4.63 -18.69
C ASP A 163 -7.89 -4.43 -18.23
N ILE A 164 -8.84 -5.05 -18.95
CA ILE A 164 -10.29 -4.97 -18.69
C ILE A 164 -10.67 -5.63 -17.35
N ALA A 165 -10.05 -6.76 -16.99
CA ALA A 165 -10.37 -7.44 -15.74
C ALA A 165 -9.93 -6.58 -14.54
N HIS A 166 -8.77 -5.95 -14.63
CA HIS A 166 -8.30 -4.98 -13.67
C HIS A 166 -9.19 -3.74 -13.63
N ALA A 167 -9.63 -3.22 -14.79
CA ALA A 167 -10.59 -2.11 -14.85
C ALA A 167 -11.88 -2.45 -14.08
N GLY A 168 -12.46 -3.63 -14.31
CA GLY A 168 -13.66 -4.08 -13.60
C GLY A 168 -13.46 -4.24 -12.09
N ALA A 169 -12.26 -4.64 -11.65
CA ALA A 169 -11.92 -4.71 -10.22
C ALA A 169 -11.83 -3.31 -9.58
N VAL A 170 -11.22 -2.34 -10.27
CA VAL A 170 -11.14 -0.94 -9.82
C VAL A 170 -12.53 -0.29 -9.84
N GLU A 171 -13.31 -0.48 -10.89
CA GLU A 171 -14.69 0.02 -10.99
C GLU A 171 -15.57 -0.55 -9.87
N SER A 172 -15.48 -1.86 -9.62
CA SER A 172 -16.19 -2.51 -8.50
C SER A 172 -15.83 -1.90 -7.15
N LEU A 173 -14.57 -1.53 -6.93
CA LEU A 173 -14.12 -0.84 -5.73
C LEU A 173 -14.73 0.56 -5.62
N LEU A 174 -14.81 1.31 -6.72
CA LEU A 174 -15.39 2.65 -6.75
C LEU A 174 -16.90 2.63 -6.50
N LEU A 175 -17.62 1.67 -7.10
CA LEU A 175 -19.06 1.53 -6.97
C LEU A 175 -19.50 0.96 -5.62
N ARG A 176 -18.70 0.07 -5.01
CA ARG A 176 -18.99 -0.50 -3.67
C ARG A 176 -18.65 0.49 -2.57
N GLY A 177 -19.44 1.55 -2.44
CA GLY A 177 -19.41 2.41 -1.26
C GLY A 177 -19.77 1.58 -0.02
N LEU A 178 -18.86 1.52 0.95
CA LEU A 178 -19.20 1.07 2.30
C LEU A 178 -20.07 2.17 2.92
N LEU A 179 -21.39 2.09 2.73
CA LEU A 179 -22.30 2.91 3.53
C LEU A 179 -22.08 2.54 5.00
N PRO A 180 -21.88 3.51 5.90
CA PRO A 180 -21.78 3.20 7.31
C PRO A 180 -23.06 2.48 7.73
N ARG A 181 -22.93 1.43 8.54
CA ARG A 181 -24.10 0.84 9.18
C ARG A 181 -24.69 1.87 10.13
N ILE A 182 -25.77 2.53 9.71
CA ILE A 182 -26.52 3.46 10.56
C ILE A 182 -27.40 2.62 11.48
N THR A 183 -27.14 2.69 12.78
CA THR A 183 -27.99 2.08 13.80
C THR A 183 -28.79 3.17 14.51
N VAL A 184 -30.07 2.89 14.79
CA VAL A 184 -30.94 3.75 15.57
C VAL A 184 -31.21 3.07 16.91
N PRO A 185 -31.09 3.77 18.06
CA PRO A 185 -31.43 3.19 19.36
C PRO A 185 -32.90 2.73 19.37
N ALA A 186 -33.16 1.50 19.82
CA ALA A 186 -34.50 0.90 19.81
C ALA A 186 -35.56 1.74 20.56
N SER A 187 -35.14 2.51 21.57
CA SER A 187 -35.99 3.43 22.34
C SER A 187 -36.53 4.62 21.52
N SER A 188 -36.00 4.87 20.32
CA SER A 188 -36.42 5.99 19.46
C SER A 188 -37.59 5.66 18.53
N VAL A 189 -38.01 4.40 18.47
CA VAL A 189 -39.20 3.99 17.72
C VAL A 189 -40.44 4.28 18.57
N ARG A 190 -40.91 5.53 18.56
CA ARG A 190 -42.26 5.83 19.05
C ARG A 190 -43.27 5.15 18.13
N ARG A 191 -44.05 4.21 18.65
CA ARG A 191 -45.28 3.75 17.98
C ARG A 191 -46.22 4.96 17.89
N VAL A 192 -46.43 5.46 16.68
CA VAL A 192 -47.58 6.30 16.40
C VAL A 192 -48.78 5.35 16.46
N ALA A 193 -49.65 5.55 17.45
CA ALA A 193 -50.92 4.86 17.61
C ALA A 193 -51.99 5.55 16.75
#